data_AF-A0A9P0M944-F1
#
_entry.id   AF-A0A9P0M944-F1
#
_cell.length_a   1.000
_cell.length_b   1.000
_cell.length_c   1.000
_cell.angle_alpha   90.00
_cell.angle_beta   90.00
_cell.angle_gamma   90.00
#
_symmetry.space_group_name_H-M   'P 1'
#
loop_
_entity.id
_entity.type
_entity.pdbx_description
1 polymer ?
#
loop_
_entity_poly.entity_id
_entity_poly.type
_entity_poly.pdbx_seq_one_letter_code
_entity_poly.pdbx_strand_id
1 'polypeptide(L)'
;MMTSRVFSLPSRLRASDILTRQASGGPGSVTSRNLQALKKKQKAYQIDDGQVIWKKSKKDVLLYKATVALTFLGVGMSLHTFWRLSFAKHFE
;
A
#
# COMPACT_ATOMS: atom_id res chain seq x y z
N MET A 1 40.61 -34.20 19.19
CA MET A 1 39.42 -34.19 20.06
C MET A 1 38.84 -32.79 20.08
N MET A 2 37.51 -32.71 20.00
CA MET A 2 36.69 -31.57 19.56
C MET A 2 36.86 -30.27 20.35
N THR A 3 37.02 -29.16 19.63
CA THR A 3 36.78 -27.80 20.16
C THR A 3 35.33 -27.42 19.90
N SER A 4 34.49 -27.61 20.91
CA SER A 4 33.10 -27.16 20.94
C SER A 4 33.03 -25.63 20.91
N ARG A 5 32.81 -25.06 19.72
CA ARG A 5 32.48 -23.64 19.55
C ARG A 5 31.03 -23.43 19.98
N VAL A 6 30.87 -22.81 21.14
CA VAL A 6 29.62 -22.25 21.64
C VAL A 6 29.01 -21.37 20.54
N PHE A 7 27.90 -21.82 19.95
CA PHE A 7 27.11 -21.04 19.01
C PHE A 7 26.37 -19.96 19.80
N SER A 8 27.03 -18.83 20.01
CA SER A 8 26.40 -17.62 20.54
C SER A 8 25.57 -16.97 19.43
N LEU A 9 24.25 -16.95 19.59
CA LEU A 9 23.36 -16.12 18.78
C LEU A 9 23.65 -14.65 19.11
N PRO A 10 24.05 -13.80 18.14
CA PRO A 10 24.11 -12.37 18.40
C PRO A 10 22.68 -11.84 18.54
N SER A 11 22.41 -11.42 19.78
CA SER A 11 21.23 -10.70 20.21
C SER A 11 21.06 -9.41 19.40
N ARG A 12 19.85 -9.18 18.87
CA ARG A 12 19.37 -7.91 18.32
C ARG A 12 20.27 -7.27 17.26
N LEU A 13 19.90 -7.48 15.99
CA LEU A 13 20.22 -6.58 14.90
C LEU A 13 19.80 -5.15 15.29
N ARG A 14 20.77 -4.28 15.61
CA ARG A 14 20.49 -2.86 15.81
C ARG A 14 20.28 -2.21 14.45
N ALA A 15 19.40 -1.22 14.38
CA ALA A 15 19.16 -0.44 13.15
C ALA A 15 20.45 0.18 12.57
N SER A 16 21.47 0.38 13.41
CA SER A 16 22.81 0.81 13.01
C SER A 16 23.54 -0.20 12.13
N ASP A 17 23.36 -1.51 12.34
CA ASP A 17 24.03 -2.55 11.56
C ASP A 17 23.45 -2.69 10.14
N ILE A 18 22.17 -2.36 9.98
CA ILE A 18 21.50 -2.33 8.66
C ILE A 18 22.04 -1.18 7.82
N LEU A 19 22.30 -0.02 8.44
CA LEU A 19 22.90 1.14 7.77
C LEU A 19 24.36 0.89 7.38
N THR A 20 25.14 0.22 8.25
CA THR A 20 26.53 -0.15 7.96
C THR A 20 26.62 -1.16 6.81
N ARG A 21 25.70 -2.13 6.74
CA ARG A 21 25.65 -3.12 5.66
C ARG A 21 25.23 -2.53 4.31
N GLN A 22 24.46 -1.44 4.32
CA GLN A 22 24.07 -0.72 3.10
C GLN A 22 25.19 0.17 2.54
N ALA A 23 26.17 0.53 3.36
CA ALA A 23 27.32 1.35 2.96
C ALA A 23 28.44 0.55 2.27
N SER A 24 28.45 -0.79 2.39
CA SER A 24 29.60 -1.62 2.01
C SER A 24 29.42 -2.50 0.75
N GLY A 25 28.55 -2.17 -0.21
CA GLY A 25 28.53 -2.93 -1.48
C GLY A 25 27.52 -2.54 -2.59
N GLY A 26 27.98 -1.72 -3.56
CA GLY A 26 27.55 -1.71 -4.98
C GLY A 26 26.22 -1.03 -5.39
N PRO A 27 26.00 -0.80 -6.70
CA PRO A 27 26.41 0.37 -7.49
C PRO A 27 25.62 1.66 -7.13
N GLY A 28 26.34 2.73 -6.82
CA GLY A 28 25.89 3.86 -5.99
C GLY A 28 25.09 5.01 -6.64
N SER A 29 24.47 4.88 -7.82
CA SER A 29 23.73 6.01 -8.43
C SER A 29 22.21 5.81 -8.57
N VAL A 30 21.74 4.58 -8.77
CA VAL A 30 20.29 4.30 -8.97
C VAL A 30 19.59 4.07 -7.63
N THR A 31 20.26 3.41 -6.68
CA THR A 31 19.73 3.11 -5.36
C THR A 31 19.48 4.37 -4.53
N SER A 32 20.33 5.40 -4.67
CA SER A 32 20.23 6.64 -3.89
C SER A 32 19.00 7.48 -4.24
N ARG A 33 18.65 7.59 -5.53
CA ARG A 33 17.46 8.34 -5.99
C ARG A 33 16.16 7.65 -5.54
N ASN A 34 16.09 6.33 -5.63
CA ASN A 34 14.95 5.54 -5.17
C ASN A 34 14.81 5.59 -3.64
N LEU A 35 15.91 5.55 -2.90
CA LEU A 35 15.89 5.70 -1.44
C LEU A 35 15.43 7.10 -0.99
N GLN A 36 15.83 8.16 -1.70
CA GLN A 36 15.34 9.50 -1.40
C GLN A 36 13.83 9.64 -1.70
N ALA A 37 13.35 9.06 -2.80
CA ALA A 37 11.93 9.02 -3.12
C ALA A 37 11.13 8.23 -2.07
N LEU A 38 11.66 7.09 -1.62
CA LEU A 38 11.07 6.27 -0.57
C LEU A 38 10.97 7.05 0.74
N LYS A 39 12.05 7.70 1.18
CA LYS A 39 12.05 8.53 2.40
C LYS A 39 11.04 9.67 2.32
N LYS A 40 10.92 10.32 1.15
CA LYS A 40 9.89 11.37 0.92
C LYS A 40 8.47 10.81 1.03
N LYS A 41 8.21 9.62 0.47
CA LYS A 41 6.91 8.94 0.58
C LYS A 41 6.64 8.50 2.01
N GLN A 42 7.60 7.89 2.70
CA GLN A 42 7.48 7.52 4.11
C GLN A 42 7.13 8.72 4.97
N LYS A 43 7.81 9.86 4.79
CA LYS A 43 7.47 11.10 5.49
C LYS A 43 6.03 11.52 5.20
N ALA A 44 5.61 11.57 3.93
CA ALA A 44 4.24 11.98 3.57
C ALA A 44 3.14 11.06 4.16
N TYR A 45 3.38 9.75 4.25
CA TYR A 45 2.39 8.81 4.81
C TYR A 45 2.47 8.67 6.34
N GLN A 46 3.59 9.06 6.98
CA GLN A 46 3.77 8.99 8.44
C GLN A 46 3.41 10.28 9.19
N ILE A 47 3.05 11.37 8.51
CA ILE A 47 2.53 12.57 9.19
C ILE A 47 1.21 12.20 9.88
N ASP A 48 1.13 12.46 11.19
CA ASP A 48 -0.08 12.20 11.97
C ASP A 48 -1.08 13.36 11.83
N ASP A 49 -1.68 13.48 10.65
CA ASP A 49 -2.71 14.48 10.34
C ASP A 49 -4.13 14.04 10.75
N GLY A 50 -4.26 12.91 11.48
CA GLY A 50 -5.55 12.31 11.83
C GLY A 50 -6.37 11.79 10.62
N GLN A 51 -5.82 11.81 9.41
CA GLN A 51 -6.49 11.35 8.19
C GLN A 51 -6.27 9.86 7.92
N VAL A 52 -7.34 9.17 7.51
CA VAL A 52 -7.31 7.79 7.03
C VAL A 52 -6.39 7.64 5.81
N ILE A 53 -5.66 6.52 5.72
CA ILE A 53 -4.55 6.31 4.78
C ILE A 53 -4.96 6.55 3.32
N TRP A 54 -6.13 6.06 2.91
CA TRP A 54 -6.64 6.19 1.53
C TRP A 54 -6.98 7.64 1.13
N LYS A 55 -7.08 8.56 2.09
CA LYS A 55 -7.39 9.98 1.84
C LYS A 55 -6.14 10.86 1.75
N LYS A 56 -4.97 10.35 2.17
CA LYS A 56 -3.70 11.11 2.20
C LYS A 56 -3.21 11.56 0.82
N SER A 57 -3.64 10.90 -0.24
CA SER A 57 -3.31 11.26 -1.62
C SER A 57 -4.55 11.79 -2.33
N LYS A 58 -4.44 13.01 -2.88
CA LYS A 58 -5.53 13.63 -3.68
C LYS A 58 -5.94 12.76 -4.87
N LYS A 59 -4.99 12.00 -5.43
CA LYS A 59 -5.24 11.07 -6.54
C LYS A 59 -6.10 9.90 -6.08
N ASP A 60 -5.83 9.39 -4.89
CA ASP A 60 -6.56 8.26 -4.31
C ASP A 60 -8.00 8.67 -3.97
N VAL A 61 -8.21 9.92 -3.54
CA VAL A 61 -9.55 10.49 -3.34
C VAL A 61 -10.33 10.61 -4.65
N LEU A 62 -9.69 11.09 -5.73
CA LEU A 62 -10.32 11.17 -7.04
C LEU A 62 -10.68 9.78 -7.57
N LEU A 63 -9.76 8.83 -7.44
CA LEU A 63 -9.98 7.44 -7.84
C LEU A 63 -11.13 6.82 -7.05
N TYR A 64 -11.16 7.02 -5.74
CA TYR A 64 -12.27 6.56 -4.89
C TYR A 64 -13.61 7.11 -5.35
N LYS A 65 -13.71 8.42 -5.63
CA LYS A 65 -14.95 9.02 -6.15
C LYS A 65 -15.39 8.41 -7.48
N ALA A 66 -14.45 8.17 -8.40
CA ALA A 66 -14.74 7.54 -9.68
C ALA A 66 -15.25 6.10 -9.49
N THR A 67 -14.61 5.33 -8.61
CA THR A 67 -15.05 3.96 -8.28
C THR A 67 -16.44 3.96 -7.68
N VAL A 68 -16.72 4.84 -6.71
CA VAL A 68 -18.04 4.95 -6.08
C VAL A 68 -19.11 5.29 -7.10
N ALA A 69 -18.86 6.27 -7.98
CA ALA A 69 -19.80 6.63 -9.04
C ALA A 69 -20.10 5.45 -9.97
N LEU A 70 -19.05 4.71 -10.37
CA LEU A 70 -19.20 3.54 -11.23
C LEU A 70 -20.00 2.42 -10.53
N THR A 71 -19.77 2.20 -9.23
CA THR A 71 -20.51 1.20 -8.45
C THR A 71 -21.99 1.54 -8.38
N PHE A 72 -22.35 2.79 -8.07
CA PHE A 72 -23.76 3.20 -8.01
C PHE A 72 -24.44 3.10 -9.37
N LEU A 73 -23.73 3.45 -10.45
CA LEU A 73 -24.25 3.29 -11.81
C LEU A 73 -24.48 1.80 -12.16
N GLY A 74 -23.53 0.93 -11.83
CA GLY A 74 -23.68 -0.52 -12.00
C GLY A 74 -24.87 -1.09 -11.21
N VAL A 75 -24.96 -0.78 -9.92
CA VAL A 75 -26.06 -1.23 -9.05
C VAL A 75 -27.41 -0.72 -9.56
N GLY A 76 -27.49 0.54 -10.00
CA GLY A 76 -28.70 1.12 -10.56
C GLY A 76 -29.17 0.40 -11.82
N MET A 77 -28.25 0.11 -12.75
CA MET A 77 -28.57 -0.66 -13.96
C MET A 77 -28.98 -2.10 -13.64
N SER A 78 -28.29 -2.76 -12.70
CA SER A 78 -28.66 -4.10 -12.23
C SER A 78 -30.07 -4.10 -11.63
N LEU A 79 -30.40 -3.12 -10.79
CA LEU A 79 -31.71 -3.03 -10.15
C LEU A 79 -32.83 -2.73 -11.16
N HIS A 80 -32.57 -1.84 -12.12
CA HIS A 80 -33.51 -1.56 -13.22
C HIS A 80 -33.79 -2.81 -14.07
N THR A 81 -32.74 -3.57 -14.39
CA THR A 81 -32.86 -4.82 -15.15
C THR A 81 -33.62 -5.88 -14.34
N PHE A 82 -33.29 -6.01 -13.05
CA PHE A 82 -33.99 -6.90 -12.13
C PHE A 82 -35.48 -6.56 -12.02
N TRP A 83 -35.83 -5.27 -11.94
CA TRP A 83 -37.22 -4.82 -11.88
C TRP A 83 -37.98 -5.14 -13.17
N ARG A 84 -37.37 -4.86 -14.34
CA ARG A 84 -37.96 -5.23 -15.63
C ARG A 84 -38.20 -6.72 -15.75
N LEU A 85 -37.24 -7.55 -15.34
CA LEU A 85 -37.38 -9.01 -15.42
C LEU A 85 -38.41 -9.55 -14.41
N SER A 86 -38.44 -9.01 -13.20
CA SER A 86 -39.28 -9.52 -12.11
C SER A 86 -40.74 -9.09 -12.24
N PHE A 87 -41.01 -7.87 -12.71
CA PHE A 87 -42.35 -7.29 -12.67
C PHE A 87 -42.90 -6.88 -14.04
N ALA A 88 -42.07 -6.57 -15.05
CA ALA A 88 -42.60 -6.10 -16.33
C ALA A 88 -43.22 -7.23 -17.19
N LYS A 89 -42.95 -8.50 -16.87
CA LYS A 89 -43.55 -9.65 -17.57
C LYS A 89 -44.81 -10.21 -16.90
N HIS A 90 -45.16 -9.70 -15.72
CA HIS A 90 -46.27 -10.22 -14.92
C HIS A 90 -47.58 -9.41 -15.07
N PHE A 91 -47.55 -8.29 -15.78
CA PHE A 91 -48.68 -7.37 -15.99
C PHE A 91 -49.18 -7.31 -17.45
N GLU A 92 -48.72 -8.23 -18.30
CA GLU A 92 -49.22 -8.42 -19.68
C GLU A 92 -50.04 -9.71 -19.78
#